data_AF-A0A7X7D4N5-F1
#
_entry.id   AF-A0A7X7D4N5-F1
#
_cell.length_a   1.000
_cell.length_b   1.000
_cell.length_c   1.000
_cell.angle_alpha   90.00
_cell.angle_beta   90.00
_cell.angle_gamma   90.00
#
_symmetry.space_group_name_H-M   'P 1'
#
loop_
_entity.id
_entity.type
_entity.pdbx_description
1 polymer ?
#
loop_
_entity_poly.entity_id
_entity_poly.type
_entity_poly.pdbx_seq_one_letter_code
_entity_poly.pdbx_strand_id
1 'polypeptide(L)'
;AKGKNFYNDLMVRYGYEAEATEIQDLYLDGKKEEAAAKVPAEFLEAISLVGPEGYVKERLAAFAAAGVTHLQVTPIPQGGQTQAEVVTMLKEWTA
;
A
#
# COMPACT_ATOMS: atom_id res chain seq x y z
N ALA A 1 -14.16 2.74 -16.67
CA ALA A 1 -15.03 1.57 -16.95
C ALA A 1 -14.48 0.37 -16.18
N LYS A 2 -15.37 -0.51 -15.67
CA LYS A 2 -15.07 -1.57 -14.69
C LYS A 2 -13.94 -2.56 -15.05
N GLY A 3 -13.57 -2.71 -16.33
CA GLY A 3 -12.53 -3.66 -16.77
C GLY A 3 -11.12 -3.09 -17.03
N LYS A 4 -10.77 -1.91 -16.48
CA LYS A 4 -9.43 -1.31 -16.66
C LYS A 4 -8.78 -0.83 -15.35
N ASN A 5 -9.21 -1.37 -14.21
CA ASN A 5 -8.67 -0.94 -12.92
C ASN A 5 -7.65 -1.97 -12.41
N PHE A 6 -6.37 -1.68 -12.64
CA PHE A 6 -5.25 -2.49 -12.16
C PHE A 6 -5.27 -2.72 -10.64
N TYR A 7 -5.80 -1.77 -9.85
CA TYR A 7 -5.90 -1.91 -8.39
C TYR A 7 -7.04 -2.84 -7.95
N ASN A 8 -8.14 -2.88 -8.71
CA ASN A 8 -9.22 -3.84 -8.47
C ASN A 8 -8.70 -5.26 -8.75
N ASP A 9 -8.06 -5.48 -9.90
CA ASP A 9 -7.46 -6.77 -10.25
C ASP A 9 -6.41 -7.23 -9.20
N LEU A 10 -5.63 -6.29 -8.64
CA LEU A 10 -4.68 -6.57 -7.56
C LEU A 10 -5.40 -7.05 -6.29
N MET A 11 -6.46 -6.35 -5.85
CA MET A 11 -7.25 -6.76 -4.70
C MET A 11 -7.84 -8.16 -4.89
N VAL A 12 -8.38 -8.46 -6.07
CA VAL A 12 -8.91 -9.80 -6.37
C VAL A 12 -7.82 -10.87 -6.26
N ARG A 13 -6.62 -10.63 -6.82
CA ARG A 13 -5.49 -11.56 -6.71
C ARG A 13 -5.04 -11.80 -5.26
N TYR A 14 -5.29 -10.82 -4.40
CA TYR A 14 -4.96 -10.88 -2.97
C TYR A 14 -6.10 -11.50 -2.14
N GLY A 15 -7.20 -11.91 -2.79
CA GLY A 15 -8.33 -12.61 -2.17
C GLY A 15 -9.53 -11.73 -1.80
N TYR A 16 -9.50 -10.43 -2.13
CA TYR A 16 -10.52 -9.44 -1.74
C TYR A 16 -11.54 -9.15 -2.84
N GLU A 17 -12.08 -10.20 -3.49
CA GLU A 17 -12.94 -10.04 -4.68
C GLU A 17 -14.24 -9.27 -4.39
N ALA A 18 -14.86 -9.57 -3.24
CA ALA A 18 -16.10 -8.92 -2.84
C ALA A 18 -15.89 -7.44 -2.51
N GLU A 19 -14.86 -7.14 -1.73
CA GLU A 19 -14.48 -5.78 -1.34
C GLU A 19 -14.06 -4.96 -2.55
N ALA A 20 -13.28 -5.56 -3.47
CA ALA A 20 -12.86 -4.90 -4.70
C ALA A 20 -14.06 -4.47 -5.54
N THR A 21 -15.09 -5.31 -5.65
CA THR A 21 -16.34 -5.01 -6.37
C THR A 21 -17.11 -3.88 -5.69
N GLU A 22 -17.31 -3.96 -4.36
CA GLU A 22 -18.03 -2.93 -3.60
C GLU A 22 -17.35 -1.55 -3.69
N ILE A 23 -16.02 -1.51 -3.50
CA ILE A 23 -15.23 -0.27 -3.60
C ILE A 23 -15.35 0.33 -5.01
N GLN A 24 -15.27 -0.51 -6.04
CA GLN A 24 -15.37 -0.05 -7.43
C GLN A 24 -16.76 0.53 -7.75
N ASP A 25 -17.82 -0.10 -7.26
CA ASP A 25 -19.20 0.37 -7.45
C ASP A 25 -19.40 1.73 -6.78
N LEU A 26 -19.02 1.86 -5.50
CA LEU A 26 -19.09 3.13 -4.78
C LEU A 26 -18.28 4.24 -5.47
N TYR A 27 -17.07 3.93 -5.93
CA TYR A 27 -16.23 4.90 -6.62
C TYR A 27 -16.84 5.38 -7.95
N LEU A 28 -17.43 4.47 -8.73
CA LEU A 28 -18.08 4.80 -10.00
C LEU A 28 -19.39 5.55 -9.82
N ASP A 29 -20.09 5.34 -8.70
CA ASP A 29 -21.26 6.10 -8.29
C ASP A 29 -20.90 7.47 -7.68
N GLY A 30 -19.61 7.82 -7.64
CA GLY A 30 -19.11 9.11 -7.15
C GLY A 30 -18.96 9.20 -5.63
N LYS A 31 -19.23 8.11 -4.89
CA LYS A 31 -19.18 8.03 -3.44
C LYS A 31 -17.76 7.70 -2.95
N LYS A 32 -16.83 8.62 -3.19
CA LYS A 32 -15.39 8.38 -2.95
C LYS A 32 -15.04 8.11 -1.48
N GLU A 33 -15.66 8.82 -0.54
CA GLU A 33 -15.41 8.62 0.90
C GLU A 33 -15.91 7.24 1.37
N GLU A 34 -17.10 6.83 0.91
CA GLU A 34 -17.64 5.49 1.19
C GLU A 34 -16.74 4.40 0.59
N ALA A 35 -16.28 4.59 -0.65
CA ALA A 35 -15.35 3.68 -1.30
C ALA A 35 -14.03 3.56 -0.52
N ALA A 36 -13.47 4.68 -0.06
CA ALA A 36 -12.24 4.69 0.73
C ALA A 36 -12.41 3.98 2.08
N ALA A 37 -13.54 4.19 2.76
CA ALA A 37 -13.86 3.55 4.03
C ALA A 37 -14.05 2.03 3.91
N LYS A 38 -14.31 1.52 2.71
CA LYS A 38 -14.47 0.08 2.42
C LYS A 38 -13.16 -0.64 2.13
N VAL A 39 -12.04 0.07 2.00
CA VAL A 39 -10.73 -0.57 1.81
C VAL A 39 -10.32 -1.29 3.10
N PRO A 40 -10.09 -2.61 3.09
CA PRO A 40 -9.70 -3.35 4.28
C PRO A 40 -8.35 -2.87 4.83
N ALA A 41 -8.25 -2.73 6.15
CA ALA A 41 -7.02 -2.30 6.81
C ALA A 41 -5.85 -3.29 6.58
N GLU A 42 -6.14 -4.59 6.63
CA GLU A 42 -5.20 -5.67 6.33
C GLU A 42 -4.67 -5.62 4.89
N PHE A 43 -5.52 -5.21 3.94
CA PHE A 43 -5.07 -5.00 2.56
C PHE A 43 -4.09 -3.82 2.50
N LEU A 44 -4.41 -2.70 3.14
CA LEU A 44 -3.52 -1.53 3.22
C LEU A 44 -2.16 -1.88 3.85
N GLU A 45 -2.18 -2.69 4.90
CA GLU A 45 -0.98 -3.19 5.60
C GLU A 45 -0.13 -4.12 4.71
N ALA A 46 -0.79 -4.93 3.87
CA ALA A 46 -0.10 -5.84 2.96
C ALA A 46 0.61 -5.10 1.81
N ILE A 47 0.06 -3.96 1.35
CA ILE A 47 0.57 -3.24 0.18
C ILE A 47 1.39 -1.98 0.52
N SER A 48 1.46 -1.59 1.79
CA SER A 48 2.10 -0.34 2.22
C SER A 48 3.11 -0.56 3.34
N LEU A 49 4.18 0.23 3.33
CA LEU A 49 5.15 0.32 4.42
C LEU A 49 4.82 1.55 5.29
N VAL A 50 3.73 1.48 6.05
CA VAL A 50 3.22 2.57 6.88
C VAL A 50 3.09 2.10 8.32
N GLY A 51 3.65 2.85 9.26
CA GLY A 51 3.58 2.57 10.69
C GLY A 51 4.81 3.07 11.45
N PRO A 52 4.96 2.69 12.72
CA PRO A 52 6.16 2.97 13.50
C PRO A 52 7.43 2.40 12.84
N GLU A 53 8.58 3.02 13.09
CA GLU A 53 9.87 2.60 12.53
C GLU A 53 10.17 1.10 12.73
N GLY A 54 9.95 0.58 13.95
CA GLY A 54 10.19 -0.84 14.24
C GLY A 54 9.36 -1.77 13.37
N TYR A 55 8.07 -1.44 13.18
CA TYR A 55 7.17 -2.20 12.32
C TYR A 55 7.65 -2.20 10.87
N VAL A 56 8.02 -1.04 10.32
CA VAL A 56 8.52 -0.95 8.94
C VAL A 56 9.81 -1.76 8.75
N LYS A 57 10.73 -1.72 9.71
CA LYS A 57 11.96 -2.55 9.69
C LYS A 57 11.66 -4.04 9.66
N GLU A 58 10.72 -4.52 10.47
CA GLU A 58 10.30 -5.93 10.47
C GLU A 58 9.73 -6.34 9.10
N ARG A 59 8.94 -5.48 8.48
CA ARG A 59 8.39 -5.72 7.12
C ARG A 59 9.48 -5.76 6.06
N LEU A 60 10.48 -4.87 6.14
CA LEU A 60 11.64 -4.89 5.25
C LEU A 60 12.45 -6.19 5.40
N ALA A 61 12.68 -6.63 6.63
CA ALA A 61 13.34 -7.91 6.90
C ALA A 61 12.54 -9.10 6.33
N ALA A 62 11.20 -9.08 6.44
CA ALA A 62 10.35 -10.09 5.85
C ALA A 62 10.45 -10.12 4.31
N PHE A 63 10.49 -8.96 3.65
CA PHE A 63 10.71 -8.91 2.19
C PHE A 63 12.08 -9.47 1.80
N ALA A 64 13.15 -9.12 2.53
CA ALA A 64 14.48 -9.66 2.29
C ALA A 64 14.52 -11.18 2.48
N ALA A 65 13.89 -11.71 3.54
CA ALA A 65 13.77 -13.14 3.79
C ALA A 65 12.98 -13.89 2.69
N ALA A 66 12.03 -13.22 2.05
CA ALA A 66 11.30 -13.73 0.89
C ALA A 66 12.10 -13.66 -0.42
N GLY A 67 13.33 -13.16 -0.40
CA GLY A 67 14.23 -13.09 -1.56
C GLY A 67 14.08 -11.81 -2.39
N VAL A 68 13.39 -10.78 -1.88
CA VAL A 68 13.31 -9.47 -2.56
C VAL A 68 14.69 -8.80 -2.52
N THR A 69 15.19 -8.40 -3.69
CA THR A 69 16.49 -7.72 -3.82
C THR A 69 16.37 -6.24 -4.14
N HIS A 70 15.21 -5.79 -4.61
CA HIS A 70 14.94 -4.42 -5.03
C HIS A 70 13.56 -3.99 -4.57
N LEU A 71 13.47 -2.83 -3.92
CA LEU A 71 12.21 -2.20 -3.52
C LEU A 71 11.99 -0.94 -4.34
N GLN A 72 10.91 -0.91 -5.12
CA GLN A 72 10.42 0.33 -5.72
C GLN A 72 9.52 1.01 -4.69
N VAL A 73 9.88 2.22 -4.27
CA VAL A 73 9.12 2.98 -3.27
C VAL A 73 8.65 4.31 -3.82
N THR A 74 7.44 4.70 -3.40
CA THR A 74 6.90 6.05 -3.60
C THR A 74 6.83 6.70 -2.22
N PRO A 75 7.80 7.54 -1.84
CA PRO A 75 7.83 8.14 -0.51
C PRO A 75 6.69 9.14 -0.33
N ILE A 76 5.97 9.02 0.78
CA ILE A 76 4.91 9.95 1.20
C ILE A 76 5.40 10.72 2.43
N PRO A 77 6.09 11.85 2.27
CA PRO A 77 6.60 12.63 3.40
C PRO A 77 5.43 13.17 4.25
N GLN A 78 5.62 13.19 5.57
CA GLN A 78 4.65 13.79 6.49
C GLN A 78 5.26 14.99 7.22
N GLY A 79 4.41 15.99 7.52
CA GLY A 79 4.85 17.22 8.15
C GLY A 79 5.87 17.97 7.28
N GLY A 80 6.98 18.39 7.88
CA GLY A 80 8.06 19.13 7.21
C GLY A 80 9.09 18.27 6.49
N GLN A 81 8.87 16.95 6.41
CA GLN A 81 9.81 16.04 5.75
C GLN A 81 9.87 16.28 4.24
N THR A 82 11.03 16.02 3.67
CA THR A 82 11.28 15.92 2.24
C THR A 82 11.26 14.46 1.81
N GLN A 83 11.01 14.22 0.52
CA GLN A 83 11.11 12.86 -0.03
C GLN A 83 12.51 12.26 0.15
N ALA A 84 13.55 13.10 0.06
CA ALA A 84 14.94 12.67 0.22
C ALA A 84 15.23 12.16 1.64
N GLU A 85 14.69 12.81 2.67
CA GLU A 85 14.81 12.34 4.06
C GLU A 85 14.15 10.98 4.25
N VAL A 86 12.93 10.77 3.73
CA VAL A 86 12.23 9.48 3.83
C VAL A 86 13.01 8.37 3.11
N VAL A 87 13.54 8.65 1.91
CA VAL A 87 14.36 7.67 1.16
C VAL A 87 15.68 7.40 1.88
N THR A 88 16.28 8.39 2.52
CA THR A 88 17.51 8.22 3.31
C THR A 88 17.28 7.30 4.50
N MET A 89 16.20 7.50 5.26
CA MET A 89 15.80 6.60 6.35
C MET A 89 15.63 5.16 5.86
N LEU A 90 14.92 4.97 4.74
CA LEU A 90 14.70 3.63 4.17
C LEU A 90 16.01 2.95 3.75
N LYS A 91 16.95 3.72 3.17
CA LYS A 91 18.27 3.24 2.79
C LYS A 91 19.06 2.76 4.01
N GLU A 92 19.00 3.48 5.13
CA GLU A 92 19.68 3.09 6.36
C GLU A 92 19.14 1.78 6.97
N TRP A 93 17.84 1.50 6.77
CA TRP A 93 17.22 0.28 7.29
C TRP A 93 17.40 -0.95 6.40
N THR A 94 17.82 -0.76 5.16
CA THR A 94 18.00 -1.81 4.15
C THR A 94 19.45 -2.09 3.81
N ALA A 95 20.39 -1.31 4.37
CA ALA A 95 21.83 -1.53 4.29
C ALA A 95 22.29 -2.62 5.28
#